data_AF-A0A067D663-F1
#
_entry.id   AF-A0A067D663-F1
#
_cell.length_a   1.000
_cell.length_b   1.000
_cell.length_c   1.000
_cell.angle_alpha   90.00
_cell.angle_beta   90.00
_cell.angle_gamma   90.00
#
_symmetry.space_group_name_H-M   'P 1'
#
loop_
_entity.id
_entity.type
_entity.pdbx_description
1 polymer ?
#
loop_
_entity_poly.entity_id
_entity_poly.type
_entity_poly.pdbx_seq_one_letter_code
_entity_poly.pdbx_strand_id
1 'polypeptide(L)'
;MAILFSTKQLFSICIILSFMLSFSYGRSPNPAFRIKAVNLGGWLVTEGWIKPSLFDGIPNKDFLDGTQLQFKSVTVGKYLCAENGGGTIVVANRTSASGWETFKLWRINETNFHFRVFNKQFIGLDTNGNGIDIVAESNTPRSSETFEIVRNSNDLSRVRIKAPNGFFLQAKTEELVTADYEGATSWGDDDPSVFEMTIAGRMQGEFQVTNGYGPQKAPQVMRKHWSTYIVEDDFKFIAGNGLNAVRIPVGWWMASDPTPPAPYVGGSLRALDNAFTWAGYAFFPVPSDITISVTTSQDLTIMGGPVHNTPKYGVPKPMMLWSQHQCP
;
A
#
# COMPACT_ATOMS: atom_id res chain seq x y z
N MET A 1 -12.09 -71.29 -21.41
CA MET A 1 -10.61 -71.29 -21.58
C MET A 1 -10.13 -69.91 -21.13
N ALA A 2 -9.75 -69.76 -19.86
CA ALA A 2 -9.32 -68.48 -19.31
C ALA A 2 -7.84 -68.27 -19.63
N ILE A 3 -7.52 -67.24 -20.41
CA ILE A 3 -6.14 -66.88 -20.76
C ILE A 3 -5.55 -66.17 -19.53
N LEU A 4 -4.74 -66.87 -18.73
CA LEU A 4 -3.96 -66.26 -17.65
C LEU A 4 -2.79 -65.49 -18.26
N PHE A 5 -2.85 -64.16 -18.21
CA PHE A 5 -1.71 -63.31 -18.53
C PHE A 5 -0.71 -63.30 -17.37
N SER A 6 0.59 -63.46 -17.69
CA SER A 6 1.67 -63.35 -16.71
C SER A 6 1.74 -61.92 -16.14
N THR A 7 2.06 -61.79 -14.85
CA THR A 7 2.25 -60.50 -14.16
C THR A 7 3.24 -59.57 -14.88
N LYS A 8 4.21 -60.12 -15.64
CA LYS A 8 5.14 -59.34 -16.47
C LYS A 8 4.50 -58.75 -17.74
N GLN A 9 3.52 -59.45 -18.33
CA GLN A 9 2.77 -58.93 -19.49
C GLN A 9 1.78 -57.84 -19.09
N LEU A 10 1.11 -57.99 -17.94
CA LEU A 10 0.25 -56.95 -17.38
C LEU A 10 1.02 -55.66 -17.06
N PHE A 11 2.26 -55.78 -16.55
CA PHE A 11 3.10 -54.62 -16.27
C PHE A 11 3.59 -53.91 -17.54
N SER A 12 3.98 -54.67 -18.58
CA SER A 12 4.35 -54.08 -19.89
C SER A 12 3.17 -53.39 -20.57
N ILE A 13 1.97 -53.96 -20.50
CA ILE A 13 0.75 -53.34 -21.06
C ILE A 13 0.41 -52.04 -20.30
N CYS A 14 0.56 -52.00 -18.97
CA CYS A 14 0.35 -50.79 -18.18
C CYS A 14 1.38 -49.68 -18.48
N ILE A 15 2.64 -50.04 -18.75
CA ILE A 15 3.68 -49.08 -19.15
C ILE A 15 3.39 -48.53 -20.56
N ILE A 16 2.95 -49.36 -21.49
CA ILE A 16 2.61 -48.91 -22.86
C ILE A 16 1.32 -48.06 -22.86
N LEU A 17 0.31 -48.40 -22.04
CA LEU A 17 -0.90 -47.57 -21.89
C LEU A 17 -0.61 -46.22 -21.21
N SER A 18 0.31 -46.18 -20.24
CA SER A 18 0.68 -44.93 -19.57
C SER A 18 1.53 -44.01 -20.46
N PHE A 19 2.29 -44.56 -21.41
CA PHE A 19 2.97 -43.77 -22.45
C PHE A 19 2.04 -43.30 -23.58
N MET A 20 0.94 -43.99 -23.87
CA MET A 20 0.00 -43.63 -24.96
C MET A 20 -1.09 -42.61 -24.56
N LEU A 21 -1.28 -42.34 -23.27
CA LEU A 21 -2.26 -41.36 -22.76
C LEU A 21 -1.69 -39.96 -22.48
N SER A 22 -0.44 -39.71 -22.87
CA SER A 22 0.17 -38.38 -22.80
C SER A 22 0.35 -37.72 -24.18
N PHE A 23 -0.56 -37.97 -25.11
CA PHE A 23 -0.83 -36.97 -26.15
C PHE A 23 -1.77 -35.94 -25.53
N SER A 24 -1.20 -34.93 -24.88
CA SER A 24 -1.92 -33.68 -24.73
C SER A 24 -2.31 -33.25 -26.14
N TYR A 25 -3.60 -33.21 -26.45
CA TYR A 25 -4.13 -32.38 -27.54
C TYR A 25 -3.85 -30.93 -27.14
N GLY A 26 -2.59 -30.51 -27.20
CA GLY A 26 -2.27 -29.10 -27.32
C GLY A 26 -2.90 -28.69 -28.63
N ARG A 27 -4.02 -27.98 -28.56
CA ARG A 27 -4.69 -27.37 -29.70
C ARG A 27 -3.60 -26.77 -30.57
N SER A 28 -3.39 -27.32 -31.78
CA SER A 28 -2.43 -26.76 -32.72
C SER A 28 -2.75 -25.27 -32.79
N PRO A 29 -1.81 -24.36 -32.44
CA PRO A 29 -2.13 -22.95 -32.36
C PRO A 29 -2.60 -22.54 -33.74
N ASN A 30 -3.90 -22.34 -33.89
CA ASN A 30 -4.47 -21.92 -35.16
C ASN A 30 -3.74 -20.62 -35.51
N PRO A 31 -2.92 -20.57 -36.58
CA PRO A 31 -2.14 -19.38 -36.88
C PRO A 31 -3.01 -18.15 -37.19
N ALA A 32 -4.32 -18.35 -37.36
CA ALA A 32 -5.32 -17.29 -37.46
C ALA A 32 -5.85 -16.76 -36.11
N PHE A 33 -5.71 -17.51 -35.01
CA PHE A 33 -6.15 -17.06 -33.68
C PHE A 33 -5.12 -16.08 -33.10
N ARG A 34 -5.40 -14.78 -33.28
CA ARG A 34 -4.60 -13.71 -32.70
C ARG A 34 -5.28 -13.19 -31.44
N ILE A 35 -4.55 -13.18 -30.32
CA ILE A 35 -4.99 -12.51 -29.10
C ILE A 35 -4.80 -11.01 -29.29
N LYS A 36 -5.89 -10.27 -29.17
CA LYS A 36 -5.92 -8.81 -29.17
C LYS A 36 -6.47 -8.38 -27.82
N ALA A 37 -5.54 -7.98 -26.95
CA ALA A 37 -5.83 -7.76 -25.54
C ALA A 37 -5.75 -6.29 -25.14
N VAL A 38 -6.49 -5.92 -24.11
CA VAL A 38 -6.36 -4.63 -23.40
C VAL A 38 -6.17 -4.87 -21.89
N ASN A 39 -5.47 -3.97 -21.21
CA ASN A 39 -5.28 -4.02 -19.77
C ASN A 39 -6.27 -3.07 -19.07
N LEU A 40 -7.02 -3.59 -18.10
CA LEU A 40 -8.01 -2.82 -17.33
C LEU A 40 -7.34 -2.20 -16.09
N GLY A 41 -6.31 -1.37 -16.34
CA GLY A 41 -5.55 -0.68 -15.31
C GLY A 41 -6.37 0.37 -14.56
N GLY A 42 -6.08 0.56 -13.27
CA GLY A 42 -6.79 1.53 -12.42
C GLY A 42 -8.16 1.07 -11.94
N TRP A 43 -8.63 -0.15 -12.27
CA TRP A 43 -9.94 -0.65 -11.85
C TRP A 43 -9.94 -1.31 -10.47
N LEU A 44 -9.50 -2.57 -10.39
CA LEU A 44 -9.42 -3.33 -9.12
C LEU A 44 -8.13 -3.07 -8.35
N VAL A 45 -7.12 -2.53 -9.02
CA VAL A 45 -5.91 -1.97 -8.43
C VAL A 45 -5.82 -0.53 -8.88
N THR A 46 -5.97 0.39 -7.93
CA THR A 46 -6.06 1.83 -8.21
C THR A 46 -4.69 2.49 -8.19
N GLU A 47 -4.47 3.41 -9.14
CA GLU A 47 -3.18 4.11 -9.29
C GLU A 47 -3.43 5.59 -9.57
N GLY A 48 -2.72 6.45 -8.84
CA GLY A 48 -2.95 7.90 -8.88
C GLY A 48 -2.64 8.54 -10.23
N TRP A 49 -1.74 7.97 -11.02
CA TRP A 49 -1.43 8.46 -12.36
C TRP A 49 -2.46 8.03 -13.42
N ILE A 50 -3.21 6.94 -13.19
CA ILE A 50 -4.30 6.49 -14.07
C ILE A 50 -5.60 7.23 -13.72
N LYS A 51 -5.94 7.28 -12.42
CA LYS A 51 -7.19 7.91 -11.94
C LYS A 51 -6.90 8.96 -10.85
N PRO A 52 -6.32 10.13 -11.19
CA PRO A 52 -5.95 11.16 -10.22
C PRO A 52 -7.11 11.62 -9.33
N SER A 53 -8.30 11.77 -9.92
CA SER A 53 -9.49 12.24 -9.20
C SER A 53 -10.01 11.30 -8.11
N LEU A 54 -9.57 10.04 -8.05
CA LEU A 54 -9.83 9.18 -6.89
C LEU A 54 -9.00 9.62 -5.67
N PHE A 55 -7.83 10.21 -5.90
CA PHE A 55 -6.83 10.58 -4.89
C PHE A 55 -6.91 12.06 -4.49
N ASP A 56 -7.46 12.93 -5.34
CA ASP A 56 -7.51 14.38 -5.10
C ASP A 56 -8.31 14.78 -3.85
N GLY A 57 -9.35 14.00 -3.50
CA GLY A 57 -10.20 14.24 -2.34
C GLY A 57 -9.62 13.74 -1.01
N ILE A 58 -8.42 13.16 -0.99
CA ILE A 58 -7.82 12.61 0.23
C ILE A 58 -7.43 13.76 1.18
N PRO A 59 -7.98 13.81 2.40
CA PRO A 59 -7.64 14.85 3.36
C PRO A 59 -6.20 14.67 3.84
N ASN A 60 -5.44 15.78 3.81
CA ASN A 60 -4.04 15.83 4.23
C ASN A 60 -3.19 14.71 3.58
N LYS A 61 -3.28 14.58 2.25
CA LYS A 61 -2.74 13.44 1.47
C LYS A 61 -1.22 13.22 1.56
N ASP A 62 -0.47 14.21 2.03
CA ASP A 62 0.98 14.01 2.27
C ASP A 62 1.28 13.45 3.67
N PHE A 63 0.33 13.50 4.61
CA PHE A 63 0.49 13.01 5.98
C PHE A 63 -0.40 11.79 6.21
N LEU A 64 -0.19 10.76 5.40
CA LEU A 64 -0.85 9.47 5.56
C LEU A 64 -0.14 8.62 6.62
N ASP A 65 -0.85 7.63 7.15
CA ASP A 65 -0.25 6.66 8.07
C ASP A 65 0.91 5.93 7.37
N GLY A 66 2.04 5.80 8.05
CA GLY A 66 3.24 5.21 7.51
C GLY A 66 4.13 6.14 6.68
N THR A 67 3.70 7.37 6.40
CA THR A 67 4.54 8.38 5.70
C THR A 67 5.82 8.61 6.50
N GLN A 68 6.95 8.66 5.80
CA GLN A 68 8.26 8.90 6.40
C GLN A 68 8.65 10.35 6.22
N LEU A 69 8.87 11.05 7.34
CA LEU A 69 9.22 12.45 7.40
C LEU A 69 10.61 12.63 8.01
N GLN A 70 11.32 13.65 7.53
CA GLN A 70 12.58 14.13 8.07
C GLN A 70 12.44 15.62 8.32
N PHE A 71 13.01 16.11 9.41
CA PHE A 71 12.90 17.51 9.82
C PHE A 71 14.29 18.08 10.05
N LYS A 72 14.62 19.15 9.36
CA LYS A 72 15.87 19.90 9.54
C LYS A 72 15.56 21.23 10.20
N SER A 73 16.17 21.51 11.34
CA SER A 73 16.06 22.81 11.99
C SER A 73 16.67 23.88 11.09
N VAL A 74 15.95 25.00 10.91
CA VAL A 74 16.47 26.12 10.11
C VAL A 74 17.56 26.91 10.85
N THR A 75 17.43 27.05 12.17
CA THR A 75 18.38 27.78 13.02
C THR A 75 19.66 26.99 13.28
N VAL A 76 19.52 25.70 13.63
CA VAL A 76 20.65 24.82 13.93
C VAL A 76 21.27 24.26 12.64
N GLY A 77 20.48 24.15 11.55
CA GLY A 77 20.96 23.65 10.26
C GLY A 77 21.20 22.14 10.21
N LYS A 78 20.64 21.39 11.17
CA LYS A 78 20.80 19.94 11.35
C LYS A 78 19.45 19.23 11.43
N TYR A 79 19.45 17.92 11.17
CA TYR A 79 18.27 17.09 11.25
C TYR A 79 17.96 16.67 12.69
N LEU A 80 16.66 16.63 12.98
CA LEU A 80 16.14 15.95 14.15
C LEU A 80 16.50 14.47 14.09
N CYS A 81 16.94 13.93 15.21
CA CYS A 81 17.44 12.57 15.35
C CYS A 81 16.95 11.97 16.67
N ALA A 82 16.37 10.78 16.60
CA ALA A 82 16.19 9.95 17.79
C ALA A 82 17.52 9.27 18.10
N GLU A 83 18.21 9.70 19.15
CA GLU A 83 19.51 9.12 19.51
C GLU A 83 19.40 7.61 19.76
N ASN A 84 20.42 6.87 19.35
CA ASN A 84 20.43 5.40 19.31
C ASN A 84 19.26 4.75 18.54
N GLY A 85 18.55 5.52 17.70
CA GLY A 85 17.35 5.08 16.98
C GLY A 85 16.08 5.04 17.84
N GLY A 86 16.13 5.45 19.10
CA GLY A 86 15.03 5.39 20.06
C GLY A 86 15.45 4.82 21.41
N GLY A 87 14.68 5.17 22.46
CA GLY A 87 14.90 4.76 23.85
C GLY A 87 15.55 5.82 24.70
N THR A 88 15.68 7.04 24.17
CA THR A 88 16.28 8.19 24.84
C THR A 88 15.80 9.49 24.16
N ILE A 89 16.55 10.58 24.32
CA ILE A 89 16.28 11.92 23.83
C ILE A 89 16.22 12.03 22.30
N VAL A 90 15.44 13.00 21.82
CA VAL A 90 15.45 13.50 20.45
C VAL A 90 16.23 14.81 20.40
N VAL A 91 17.19 14.90 19.48
CA VAL A 91 18.14 16.02 19.37
C VAL A 91 18.21 16.51 17.92
N ALA A 92 18.97 17.57 17.65
CA ALA A 92 19.11 18.20 16.33
C ALA A 92 20.59 18.30 15.90
N ASN A 93 21.31 17.18 15.80
CA ASN A 93 22.77 17.19 15.60
C ASN A 93 23.26 16.51 14.30
N ARG A 94 22.34 16.02 13.45
CA ARG A 94 22.72 15.23 12.26
C ARG A 94 22.87 16.11 11.02
N THR A 95 23.98 15.96 10.30
CA THR A 95 24.25 16.70 9.05
C THR A 95 23.55 16.12 7.83
N SER A 96 23.18 14.84 7.89
CA SER A 96 22.50 14.11 6.83
C SER A 96 21.46 13.18 7.42
N ALA A 97 20.33 13.02 6.74
CA ALA A 97 19.25 12.15 7.19
C ALA A 97 19.39 10.72 6.65
N SER A 98 19.13 9.74 7.51
CA SER A 98 19.06 8.31 7.25
C SER A 98 18.00 7.69 8.16
N GLY A 99 18.24 6.51 8.74
CA GLY A 99 17.24 5.78 9.52
C GLY A 99 16.82 6.47 10.83
N TRP A 100 17.73 7.10 11.57
CA TRP A 100 17.44 7.66 12.90
C TRP A 100 16.80 9.04 12.83
N GLU A 101 16.99 9.74 11.72
CA GLU A 101 16.42 11.04 11.40
C GLU A 101 15.06 10.93 10.68
N THR A 102 14.64 9.69 10.39
CA THR A 102 13.39 9.39 9.68
C THR A 102 12.30 8.97 10.67
N PHE A 103 11.26 9.79 10.75
CA PHE A 103 10.11 9.59 11.61
C PHE A 103 8.94 9.07 10.78
N LYS A 104 8.41 7.91 11.16
CA LYS A 104 7.22 7.34 10.53
C LYS A 104 5.97 7.90 11.20
N LEU A 105 5.11 8.54 10.43
CA LEU A 105 3.81 8.99 10.93
C LEU A 105 2.94 7.82 11.31
N TRP A 106 2.33 7.93 12.48
CA TRP A 106 1.17 7.16 12.86
C TRP A 106 -0.04 8.10 12.89
N ARG A 107 -0.93 7.97 11.90
CA ARG A 107 -2.04 8.92 11.74
C ARG A 107 -3.19 8.60 12.70
N ILE A 108 -3.57 9.57 13.53
CA ILE A 108 -4.74 9.45 14.42
C ILE A 108 -5.98 10.03 13.71
N ASN A 109 -5.83 11.23 13.17
CA ASN A 109 -6.88 11.92 12.42
C ASN A 109 -6.24 12.86 11.36
N GLU A 110 -6.97 13.86 10.87
CA GLU A 110 -6.47 14.75 9.82
C GLU A 110 -5.38 15.71 10.29
N THR A 111 -5.30 16.01 11.59
CA THR A 111 -4.34 16.99 12.13
C THR A 111 -3.39 16.40 13.17
N ASN A 112 -3.78 15.33 13.86
CA ASN A 112 -3.02 14.74 14.95
C ASN A 112 -2.31 13.45 14.53
N PHE A 113 -1.06 13.35 14.93
CA PHE A 113 -0.16 12.25 14.59
C PHE A 113 0.66 11.82 15.80
N HIS A 114 1.04 10.55 15.85
CA HIS A 114 2.22 10.13 16.60
C HIS A 114 3.40 10.00 15.62
N PHE A 115 4.62 10.15 16.12
CA PHE A 115 5.82 9.88 15.34
C PHE A 115 6.53 8.66 15.89
N ARG A 116 6.74 7.67 15.05
CA ARG A 116 7.44 6.44 15.38
C ARG A 116 8.88 6.50 14.87
N VAL A 117 9.84 6.23 15.75
CA VAL A 117 11.28 6.24 15.45
C VAL A 117 11.77 4.86 14.99
N PHE A 118 13.05 4.76 14.64
CA PHE A 118 13.68 3.56 14.08
C PHE A 118 13.48 2.30 14.94
N ASN A 119 13.70 2.40 16.26
CA ASN A 119 13.50 1.33 17.24
C ASN A 119 12.03 1.11 17.62
N LYS A 120 11.10 1.61 16.80
CA LYS A 120 9.65 1.40 16.90
C LYS A 120 8.97 2.07 18.09
N GLN A 121 9.70 2.83 18.90
CA GLN A 121 9.16 3.69 19.95
C GLN A 121 8.54 4.96 19.36
N PHE A 122 7.80 5.69 20.17
CA PHE A 122 7.16 6.94 19.81
C PHE A 122 7.86 8.12 20.47
N ILE A 123 7.96 9.23 19.73
CA ILE A 123 8.39 10.49 20.34
C ILE A 123 7.25 11.03 21.20
N GLY A 124 7.60 11.67 22.31
CA GLY A 124 6.68 12.28 23.26
C GLY A 124 7.39 13.28 24.15
N LEU A 125 6.61 13.99 24.96
CA LEU A 125 7.14 14.82 26.05
C LEU A 125 7.71 13.94 27.16
N ASP A 126 8.84 14.33 27.74
CA ASP A 126 9.38 13.68 28.93
C ASP A 126 8.52 13.99 30.17
N THR A 127 7.49 13.17 30.37
CA THR A 127 6.59 13.29 31.52
C THR A 127 7.23 12.88 32.85
N ASN A 128 8.37 12.20 32.83
CA ASN A 128 9.09 11.79 34.04
C ASN A 128 10.14 12.84 34.46
N GLY A 129 10.57 13.69 33.53
CA GLY A 129 11.47 14.81 33.75
C GLY A 129 10.75 16.16 33.78
N ASN A 130 11.19 17.10 32.94
CA ASN A 130 10.76 18.49 32.98
C ASN A 130 9.45 18.79 32.22
N GLY A 131 8.86 17.79 31.54
CA GLY A 131 7.61 17.92 30.79
C GLY A 131 7.71 18.72 29.49
N ILE A 132 8.92 19.13 29.08
CA ILE A 132 9.16 19.91 27.86
C ILE A 132 10.18 19.26 26.92
N ASP A 133 11.08 18.42 27.43
CA ASP A 133 12.06 17.72 26.60
C ASP A 133 11.37 16.69 25.70
N ILE A 134 11.92 16.47 24.50
CA ILE A 134 11.41 15.47 23.56
C ILE A 134 12.21 14.17 23.70
N VAL A 135 11.51 13.08 24.02
CA VAL A 135 12.08 11.74 24.19
C VAL A 135 11.39 10.74 23.28
N ALA A 136 12.06 9.66 22.94
CA ALA A 136 11.59 8.59 22.06
C ALA A 136 11.53 7.24 22.79
N GLU A 137 10.84 7.19 23.93
CA GLU A 137 10.90 6.05 24.85
C GLU A 137 9.65 5.17 24.84
N SER A 138 8.50 5.72 24.45
CA SER A 138 7.22 5.04 24.61
C SER A 138 7.02 3.93 23.58
N ASN A 139 6.62 2.73 24.01
CA ASN A 139 6.22 1.64 23.12
C ASN A 139 4.73 1.68 22.73
N THR A 140 3.93 2.50 23.42
CA THR A 140 2.50 2.61 23.18
C THR A 140 2.09 4.07 23.35
N PRO A 141 1.67 4.73 22.27
CA PRO A 141 1.47 6.16 22.31
C PRO A 141 0.21 6.52 23.11
N ARG A 142 0.28 7.64 23.80
CA ARG A 142 -0.74 8.23 24.67
C ARG A 142 -0.91 9.72 24.30
N SER A 143 -1.45 10.50 25.23
CA SER A 143 -1.61 11.94 25.05
C SER A 143 -0.29 12.68 24.89
N SER A 144 0.79 12.28 25.58
CA SER A 144 2.12 12.91 25.52
C SER A 144 2.84 12.73 24.19
N GLU A 145 2.44 11.72 23.39
CA GLU A 145 3.03 11.42 22.09
C GLU A 145 2.24 12.03 20.92
N THR A 146 1.18 12.81 21.20
CA THR A 146 0.27 13.36 20.19
C THR A 146 0.68 14.76 19.75
N PHE A 147 0.99 14.90 18.46
CA PHE A 147 1.49 16.13 17.89
C PHE A 147 0.67 16.58 16.69
N GLU A 148 0.72 17.89 16.42
CA GLU A 148 0.14 18.52 15.23
C GLU A 148 1.27 19.04 14.32
N ILE A 149 1.16 18.82 13.01
CA ILE A 149 2.09 19.41 12.03
C ILE A 149 1.41 20.59 11.36
N VAL A 150 1.93 21.78 11.61
CA VAL A 150 1.43 23.03 11.02
C VAL A 150 2.36 23.41 9.87
N ARG A 151 1.85 23.48 8.63
CA ARG A 151 2.65 23.91 7.47
C ARG A 151 2.50 25.41 7.23
N ASN A 152 3.56 26.03 6.74
CA ASN A 152 3.47 27.37 6.17
C ASN A 152 2.66 27.34 4.87
N SER A 153 1.67 28.21 4.73
CA SER A 153 0.83 28.31 3.52
C SER A 153 1.58 28.81 2.30
N ASN A 154 2.65 29.59 2.49
CA ASN A 154 3.44 30.18 1.41
C ASN A 154 4.62 29.29 0.97
N ASP A 155 5.10 28.42 1.87
CA ASP A 155 6.17 27.47 1.62
C ASP A 155 5.87 26.14 2.32
N LEU A 156 5.30 25.19 1.57
CA LEU A 156 4.85 23.90 2.12
C LEU A 156 5.99 23.01 2.62
N SER A 157 7.26 23.36 2.33
CA SER A 157 8.43 22.66 2.88
C SER A 157 8.70 23.04 4.33
N ARG A 158 8.20 24.19 4.80
CA ARG A 158 8.41 24.65 6.17
C ARG A 158 7.26 24.30 7.08
N VAL A 159 7.59 23.73 8.24
CA VAL A 159 6.60 23.27 9.21
C VAL A 159 6.99 23.65 10.63
N ARG A 160 5.98 23.65 11.50
CA ARG A 160 6.14 23.59 12.95
C ARG A 160 5.47 22.33 13.47
N ILE A 161 5.98 21.82 14.59
CA ILE A 161 5.42 20.66 15.27
C ILE A 161 4.86 21.16 16.60
N LYS A 162 3.54 21.11 16.76
CA LYS A 162 2.87 21.47 18.02
C LYS A 162 2.78 20.25 18.91
N ALA A 163 3.23 20.39 20.14
CA ALA A 163 3.21 19.35 21.15
C ALA A 163 1.89 19.36 21.94
N PRO A 164 1.58 18.28 22.69
CA PRO A 164 0.31 18.18 23.40
C PRO A 164 0.19 19.13 24.60
N ASN A 165 1.29 19.73 25.05
CA ASN A 165 1.30 20.81 26.03
C ASN A 165 0.89 22.18 25.44
N GLY A 166 0.62 22.25 24.13
CA GLY A 166 0.14 23.45 23.44
C GLY A 166 1.23 24.30 22.79
N PHE A 167 2.50 24.04 23.10
CA PHE A 167 3.64 24.78 22.56
C PHE A 167 4.23 24.14 21.32
N PHE A 168 4.99 24.91 20.54
CA PHE A 168 5.77 24.36 19.43
C PHE A 168 7.09 23.78 19.92
N LEU A 169 7.56 22.73 19.24
CA LEU A 169 8.93 22.26 19.34
C LEU A 169 9.87 23.37 18.88
N GLN A 170 11.02 23.48 19.54
CA GLN A 170 12.14 24.31 19.14
C GLN A 170 13.46 23.55 19.28
N ALA A 171 14.34 23.71 18.30
CA ALA A 171 15.72 23.26 18.40
C ALA A 171 16.58 24.40 18.96
N LYS A 172 16.96 24.29 20.25
CA LYS A 172 17.75 25.32 20.95
C LYS A 172 19.23 25.19 20.65
N THR A 173 19.73 23.95 20.66
CA THR A 173 21.11 23.59 20.32
C THR A 173 21.12 22.28 19.53
N GLU A 174 22.30 21.78 19.17
CA GLU A 174 22.42 20.47 18.55
C GLU A 174 21.95 19.33 19.47
N GLU A 175 22.10 19.47 20.80
CA GLU A 175 21.75 18.46 21.80
C GLU A 175 20.42 18.68 22.51
N LEU A 176 19.74 19.82 22.28
CA LEU A 176 18.55 20.18 23.04
C LEU A 176 17.39 20.62 22.14
N VAL A 177 16.33 19.80 22.15
CA VAL A 177 15.05 20.07 21.49
C VAL A 177 13.94 20.00 22.55
N THR A 178 13.14 21.05 22.65
CA THR A 178 12.11 21.21 23.69
C THR A 178 10.79 21.70 23.11
N ALA A 179 9.68 21.44 23.78
CA ALA A 179 8.33 21.89 23.43
C ALA A 179 7.86 23.01 24.37
N ASP A 180 8.49 24.16 24.29
CA ASP A 180 8.24 25.33 25.16
C ASP A 180 8.45 26.64 24.39
N TYR A 181 8.28 26.64 23.06
CA TYR A 181 8.43 27.86 22.29
C TYR A 181 7.26 28.82 22.54
N GLU A 182 7.54 29.93 23.21
CA GLU A 182 6.58 31.00 23.57
C GLU A 182 6.81 32.31 22.77
N GLY A 183 7.80 32.33 21.88
CA GLY A 183 8.19 33.53 21.14
C GLY A 183 7.18 33.96 20.07
N ALA A 184 7.29 35.22 19.65
CA ALA A 184 6.61 35.69 18.44
C ALA A 184 7.07 34.83 17.26
N THR A 185 6.12 34.22 16.56
CA THR A 185 6.44 33.21 15.57
C THR A 185 6.70 33.87 14.22
N SER A 186 7.83 33.55 13.58
CA SER A 186 8.23 33.98 12.23
C SER A 186 8.51 32.72 11.40
N TRP A 187 8.29 32.73 10.08
CA TRP A 187 8.66 31.58 9.23
C TRP A 187 10.12 31.66 8.72
N GLY A 188 10.89 32.60 9.25
CA GLY A 188 12.28 32.88 8.88
C GLY A 188 13.27 31.84 9.39
N ASP A 189 14.51 31.96 8.92
CA ASP A 189 15.63 31.08 9.29
C ASP A 189 16.17 31.33 10.70
N ASP A 190 15.68 32.38 11.36
CA ASP A 190 15.99 32.78 12.73
C ASP A 190 14.99 32.23 13.77
N ASP A 191 13.87 31.64 13.35
CA ASP A 191 12.87 31.07 14.25
C ASP A 191 13.22 29.60 14.59
N PRO A 192 13.59 29.28 15.84
CA PRO A 192 14.03 27.93 16.23
C PRO A 192 12.90 26.90 16.25
N SER A 193 11.64 27.34 16.12
CA SER A 193 10.47 26.46 16.01
C SER A 193 10.19 25.96 14.60
N VAL A 194 10.88 26.50 13.60
CA VAL A 194 10.67 26.17 12.19
C VAL A 194 11.61 25.04 11.75
N PHE A 195 11.03 24.08 11.04
CA PHE A 195 11.76 22.97 10.45
C PHE A 195 11.48 22.90 8.95
N GLU A 196 12.53 22.68 8.16
CA GLU A 196 12.41 22.21 6.78
C GLU A 196 12.08 20.72 6.80
N MET A 197 10.90 20.40 6.30
CA MET A 197 10.38 19.05 6.23
C MET A 197 10.63 18.43 4.87
N THR A 198 11.17 17.22 4.87
CA THR A 198 11.30 16.38 3.68
C THR A 198 10.45 15.12 3.85
N ILE A 199 9.72 14.76 2.80
CA ILE A 199 8.98 13.49 2.75
C ILE A 199 9.89 12.45 2.12
N ALA A 200 10.52 11.63 2.96
CA ALA A 200 11.47 10.59 2.54
C ALA A 200 10.77 9.36 1.94
N GLY A 201 9.52 9.12 2.31
CA GLY A 201 8.75 7.98 1.81
C GLY A 201 7.25 8.24 1.83
N ARG A 202 6.58 7.98 0.71
CA ARG A 202 5.14 8.20 0.51
C ARG A 202 4.40 6.87 0.34
N MET A 203 3.13 6.87 0.73
CA MET A 203 2.19 5.82 0.38
C MET A 203 1.64 6.08 -1.04
N GLN A 204 1.44 5.03 -1.83
CA GLN A 204 0.93 5.10 -3.20
C GLN A 204 -0.20 4.09 -3.41
N GLY A 205 -0.78 4.09 -4.61
CA GLY A 205 -1.74 3.08 -5.03
C GLY A 205 -3.00 3.01 -4.17
N GLU A 206 -3.59 1.83 -4.09
CA GLU A 206 -4.82 1.60 -3.32
C GLU A 206 -4.60 1.78 -1.82
N PHE A 207 -3.39 1.50 -1.33
CA PHE A 207 -3.04 1.79 0.06
C PHE A 207 -3.23 3.27 0.37
N GLN A 208 -2.78 4.18 -0.51
CA GLN A 208 -2.94 5.63 -0.33
C GLN A 208 -4.41 6.04 -0.21
N VAL A 209 -5.27 5.52 -1.09
CA VAL A 209 -6.72 5.81 -1.11
C VAL A 209 -7.39 5.30 0.16
N THR A 210 -7.18 4.02 0.46
CA THR A 210 -7.87 3.35 1.56
C THR A 210 -7.39 3.86 2.93
N ASN A 211 -6.08 4.13 3.05
CA ASN A 211 -5.51 4.79 4.22
C ASN A 211 -6.02 6.23 4.39
N GLY A 212 -6.00 7.01 3.32
CA GLY A 212 -6.30 8.44 3.37
C GLY A 212 -7.76 8.79 3.63
N TYR A 213 -8.70 8.05 3.02
CA TYR A 213 -10.13 8.23 3.31
C TYR A 213 -10.56 7.56 4.62
N GLY A 214 -9.74 6.65 5.16
CA GLY A 214 -10.01 5.93 6.39
C GLY A 214 -11.15 4.92 6.30
N PRO A 215 -11.39 4.15 7.38
CA PRO A 215 -12.22 2.94 7.36
C PRO A 215 -13.71 3.21 7.08
N GLN A 216 -14.19 4.43 7.29
CA GLN A 216 -15.60 4.79 7.08
C GLN A 216 -15.90 5.23 5.64
N LYS A 217 -15.05 6.10 5.07
CA LYS A 217 -15.27 6.67 3.72
C LYS A 217 -14.65 5.81 2.61
N ALA A 218 -13.48 5.19 2.86
CA ALA A 218 -12.80 4.37 1.86
C ALA A 218 -13.71 3.29 1.24
N PRO A 219 -14.54 2.55 2.01
CA PRO A 219 -15.42 1.55 1.42
C PRO A 219 -16.45 2.11 0.44
N GLN A 220 -16.95 3.33 0.69
CA GLN A 220 -17.90 3.99 -0.20
C GLN A 220 -17.21 4.44 -1.49
N VAL A 221 -16.02 5.04 -1.35
CA VAL A 221 -15.20 5.50 -2.47
C VAL A 221 -14.80 4.34 -3.37
N MET A 222 -14.26 3.25 -2.80
CA MET A 222 -13.82 2.09 -3.56
C MET A 222 -14.97 1.35 -4.24
N ARG A 223 -16.10 1.13 -3.55
CA ARG A 223 -17.27 0.48 -4.18
C ARG A 223 -17.86 1.32 -5.32
N LYS A 224 -17.92 2.64 -5.15
CA LYS A 224 -18.34 3.54 -6.22
C LYS A 224 -17.38 3.44 -7.41
N HIS A 225 -16.08 3.45 -7.17
CA HIS A 225 -15.07 3.30 -8.22
C HIS A 225 -15.23 1.97 -8.97
N TRP A 226 -15.28 0.84 -8.27
CA TRP A 226 -15.42 -0.48 -8.90
C TRP A 226 -16.71 -0.63 -9.73
N SER A 227 -17.80 0.02 -9.33
CA SER A 227 -19.10 -0.07 -10.02
C SER A 227 -19.31 0.94 -11.14
N THR A 228 -18.42 1.93 -11.29
CA THR A 228 -18.58 3.01 -12.30
C THR A 228 -17.39 3.18 -13.23
N TYR A 229 -16.23 2.60 -12.89
CA TYR A 229 -15.01 2.78 -13.67
C TYR A 229 -14.92 1.82 -14.87
N ILE A 230 -15.19 0.53 -14.67
CA ILE A 230 -15.38 -0.46 -15.74
C ILE A 230 -16.75 -1.11 -15.52
N VAL A 231 -17.57 -1.13 -16.57
CA VAL A 231 -18.92 -1.69 -16.58
C VAL A 231 -19.12 -2.64 -17.78
N GLU A 232 -20.27 -3.30 -17.84
CA GLU A 232 -20.60 -4.26 -18.92
C GLU A 232 -20.45 -3.65 -20.32
N ASP A 233 -20.86 -2.39 -20.49
CA ASP A 233 -20.78 -1.72 -21.79
C ASP A 233 -19.34 -1.51 -22.26
N ASP A 234 -18.36 -1.42 -21.36
CA ASP A 234 -16.94 -1.39 -21.72
C ASP A 234 -16.50 -2.74 -22.31
N PHE A 235 -17.00 -3.87 -21.78
CA PHE A 235 -16.75 -5.20 -22.34
C PHE A 235 -17.39 -5.35 -23.73
N LYS A 236 -18.62 -4.84 -23.91
CA LYS A 236 -19.26 -4.79 -25.24
C LYS A 236 -18.46 -3.94 -26.22
N PHE A 237 -17.94 -2.79 -25.77
CA PHE A 237 -17.08 -1.93 -26.57
C PHE A 237 -15.78 -2.63 -26.97
N ILE A 238 -15.11 -3.31 -26.03
CA ILE A 238 -13.89 -4.09 -26.28
C ILE A 238 -14.15 -5.17 -27.34
N ALA A 239 -15.20 -5.97 -27.16
CA ALA A 239 -15.60 -7.01 -28.12
C ALA A 239 -15.97 -6.41 -29.49
N GLY A 240 -16.76 -5.34 -29.51
CA GLY A 240 -17.21 -4.67 -30.74
C GLY A 240 -16.06 -4.06 -31.55
N ASN A 241 -14.94 -3.73 -30.93
CA ASN A 241 -13.71 -3.27 -31.58
C ASN A 241 -12.77 -4.43 -31.99
N GLY A 242 -13.22 -5.68 -31.87
CA GLY A 242 -12.46 -6.86 -32.29
C GLY A 242 -11.30 -7.23 -31.36
N LEU A 243 -11.32 -6.75 -30.11
CA LEU A 243 -10.49 -7.28 -29.02
C LEU A 243 -11.15 -8.53 -28.44
N ASN A 244 -10.36 -9.54 -28.10
CA ASN A 244 -10.85 -10.85 -27.62
C ASN A 244 -10.22 -11.28 -26.29
N ALA A 245 -9.48 -10.38 -25.64
CA ALA A 245 -8.94 -10.64 -24.31
C ALA A 245 -8.83 -9.38 -23.46
N VAL A 246 -8.94 -9.55 -22.15
CA VAL A 246 -8.66 -8.50 -21.17
C VAL A 246 -7.71 -9.00 -20.10
N ARG A 247 -6.80 -8.14 -19.66
CA ARG A 247 -5.92 -8.38 -18.51
C ARG A 247 -6.42 -7.55 -17.34
N ILE A 248 -6.70 -8.20 -16.22
CA ILE A 248 -7.22 -7.57 -15.00
C ILE A 248 -6.12 -7.65 -13.92
N PRO A 249 -5.54 -6.51 -13.51
CA PRO A 249 -4.69 -6.47 -12.32
C PRO A 249 -5.52 -6.77 -11.06
N VAL A 250 -5.01 -7.65 -10.20
CA VAL A 250 -5.59 -7.94 -8.88
C VAL A 250 -4.56 -7.75 -7.77
N GLY A 251 -4.96 -7.10 -6.69
CA GLY A 251 -4.13 -6.91 -5.51
C GLY A 251 -4.06 -8.17 -4.66
N TRP A 252 -2.94 -8.41 -3.98
CA TRP A 252 -2.80 -9.57 -3.10
C TRP A 252 -3.82 -9.56 -1.95
N TRP A 253 -4.27 -8.39 -1.50
CA TRP A 253 -5.25 -8.22 -0.43
C TRP A 253 -6.63 -8.78 -0.79
N MET A 254 -6.97 -8.83 -2.09
CA MET A 254 -8.23 -9.38 -2.58
C MET A 254 -8.39 -10.87 -2.29
N ALA A 255 -7.29 -11.59 -2.05
CA ALA A 255 -7.31 -13.00 -1.63
C ALA A 255 -7.98 -13.20 -0.26
N SER A 256 -8.13 -12.13 0.53
CA SER A 256 -8.74 -12.15 1.85
C SER A 256 -10.13 -11.49 1.88
N ASP A 257 -10.74 -11.22 0.72
CA ASP A 257 -12.11 -10.72 0.64
C ASP A 257 -13.10 -11.71 1.31
N PRO A 258 -14.16 -11.24 2.02
CA PRO A 258 -14.64 -9.86 2.18
C PRO A 258 -13.87 -9.02 3.23
N THR A 259 -12.86 -9.58 3.89
CA THR A 259 -12.17 -8.97 5.04
C THR A 259 -10.65 -8.88 4.81
N PRO A 260 -10.20 -8.06 3.85
CA PRO A 260 -8.78 -7.88 3.62
C PRO A 260 -8.08 -7.22 4.82
N PRO A 261 -6.75 -7.36 4.94
CA PRO A 261 -6.01 -6.67 5.99
C PRO A 261 -6.13 -5.15 5.85
N ALA A 262 -6.20 -4.45 6.97
CA ALA A 262 -6.22 -2.99 6.97
C ALA A 262 -4.96 -2.40 6.29
N PRO A 263 -5.08 -1.25 5.60
CA PRO A 263 -6.26 -0.42 5.44
C PRO A 263 -7.16 -0.83 4.24
N TYR A 264 -6.82 -1.90 3.52
CA TYR A 264 -7.55 -2.29 2.30
C TYR A 264 -9.03 -2.58 2.57
N VAL A 265 -9.83 -2.41 1.53
CA VAL A 265 -11.30 -2.49 1.57
C VAL A 265 -11.77 -3.74 0.87
N GLY A 266 -12.76 -4.43 1.47
CA GLY A 266 -13.40 -5.59 0.85
C GLY A 266 -14.52 -5.24 -0.14
N GLY A 267 -14.79 -6.18 -1.05
CA GLY A 267 -15.84 -6.13 -2.08
C GLY A 267 -15.32 -6.19 -3.52
N SER A 268 -14.00 -6.22 -3.72
CA SER A 268 -13.38 -6.26 -5.04
C SER A 268 -13.61 -7.59 -5.78
N LEU A 269 -13.78 -8.72 -5.07
CA LEU A 269 -14.05 -10.00 -5.74
C LEU A 269 -15.42 -9.98 -6.44
N ARG A 270 -16.41 -9.31 -5.87
CA ARG A 270 -17.72 -9.14 -6.53
C ARG A 270 -17.60 -8.39 -7.85
N ALA A 271 -16.72 -7.38 -7.92
CA ALA A 271 -16.47 -6.67 -9.18
C ALA A 271 -15.74 -7.56 -10.19
N LEU A 272 -14.85 -8.43 -9.73
CA LEU A 272 -14.19 -9.43 -10.57
C LEU A 272 -15.19 -10.48 -11.10
N ASP A 273 -16.13 -10.96 -10.27
CA ASP A 273 -17.19 -11.89 -10.68
C ASP A 273 -18.09 -11.29 -11.76
N ASN A 274 -18.39 -9.99 -11.66
CA ASN A 274 -19.09 -9.26 -12.72
C ASN A 274 -18.30 -9.28 -14.03
N ALA A 275 -16.98 -9.10 -13.98
CA ALA A 275 -16.11 -9.15 -15.17
C ALA A 275 -16.24 -10.50 -15.90
N PHE A 276 -16.20 -11.61 -15.15
CA PHE A 276 -16.40 -12.95 -15.70
C PHE A 276 -17.80 -13.09 -16.31
N THR A 277 -18.82 -12.58 -15.64
CA THR A 277 -20.21 -12.58 -16.16
C THR A 277 -20.30 -11.82 -17.49
N TRP A 278 -19.73 -10.60 -17.57
CA TRP A 278 -19.74 -9.76 -18.76
C TRP A 278 -18.93 -10.35 -19.92
N ALA A 279 -17.87 -11.10 -19.63
CA ALA A 279 -17.07 -11.81 -20.62
C ALA A 279 -17.72 -13.11 -21.13
N GLY A 280 -18.97 -13.41 -20.74
CA GLY A 280 -19.69 -14.58 -21.22
C GLY A 280 -19.45 -15.86 -20.42
N TYR A 281 -18.75 -15.81 -19.27
CA TYR A 281 -18.55 -16.97 -18.39
C TYR A 281 -19.78 -17.29 -17.50
N ALA A 282 -20.92 -16.66 -17.76
CA ALA A 282 -22.19 -16.99 -17.12
C ALA A 282 -22.78 -18.30 -17.68
N PHE A 283 -23.59 -19.00 -16.88
CA PHE A 283 -24.18 -20.31 -17.21
C PHE A 283 -25.13 -20.32 -18.44
N PHE A 284 -25.38 -19.16 -19.06
CA PHE A 284 -26.14 -19.00 -20.31
C PHE A 284 -25.38 -18.07 -21.27
N PRO A 285 -25.17 -18.47 -22.55
CA PRO A 285 -24.21 -17.84 -23.43
C PRO A 285 -24.74 -16.53 -24.03
N VAL A 286 -23.94 -15.47 -23.91
CA VAL A 286 -24.06 -14.22 -24.67
C VAL A 286 -22.81 -14.14 -25.56
N PRO A 287 -22.89 -13.74 -26.85
CA PRO A 287 -21.84 -14.00 -27.83
C PRO A 287 -20.66 -13.02 -27.80
N SER A 288 -20.07 -12.78 -26.62
CA SER A 288 -18.82 -12.04 -26.46
C SER A 288 -17.79 -12.90 -25.74
N ASP A 289 -17.18 -13.85 -26.46
CA ASP A 289 -16.11 -14.70 -25.93
C ASP A 289 -14.83 -13.87 -25.70
N ILE A 290 -14.78 -13.10 -24.61
CA ILE A 290 -13.58 -12.38 -24.17
C ILE A 290 -12.79 -13.28 -23.22
N THR A 291 -11.54 -13.56 -23.55
CA THR A 291 -10.62 -14.27 -22.65
C THR A 291 -10.16 -13.37 -21.50
N ILE A 292 -10.34 -13.78 -20.25
CA ILE A 292 -9.81 -13.04 -19.09
C ILE A 292 -8.46 -13.61 -18.65
N SER A 293 -7.47 -12.73 -18.51
CA SER A 293 -6.22 -13.01 -17.81
C SER A 293 -6.17 -12.22 -16.50
N VAL A 294 -6.12 -12.92 -15.37
CA VAL A 294 -5.93 -12.31 -14.05
C VAL A 294 -4.44 -12.31 -13.71
N THR A 295 -3.89 -11.17 -13.32
CA THR A 295 -2.48 -11.07 -12.93
C THR A 295 -2.35 -10.39 -11.59
N THR A 296 -1.57 -10.97 -10.69
CA THR A 296 -1.25 -10.35 -9.41
C THR A 296 -0.43 -9.08 -9.64
N SER A 297 -0.82 -8.01 -8.97
CA SER A 297 -0.09 -6.75 -8.92
C SER A 297 0.34 -6.49 -7.48
N GLN A 298 1.58 -6.06 -7.30
CA GLN A 298 2.02 -5.48 -6.03
C GLN A 298 1.60 -4.01 -6.00
N ASP A 299 1.18 -3.53 -4.82
CA ASP A 299 1.02 -2.09 -4.61
C ASP A 299 2.41 -1.44 -4.66
N LEU A 300 2.54 -0.36 -5.44
CA LEU A 300 3.79 0.40 -5.61
C LEU A 300 4.41 0.84 -4.27
N THR A 301 3.62 0.91 -3.21
CA THR A 301 4.05 1.23 -1.84
C THR A 301 5.09 0.24 -1.27
N ILE A 302 5.12 -1.02 -1.73
CA ILE A 302 6.01 -2.08 -1.17
C ILE A 302 7.40 -2.09 -1.87
N MET A 303 7.63 -1.25 -2.87
CA MET A 303 8.87 -1.24 -3.67
C MET A 303 10.11 -0.67 -2.95
N GLY A 304 10.00 -0.20 -1.70
CA GLY A 304 11.07 0.48 -0.95
C GLY A 304 11.81 -0.34 0.12
N GLY A 305 11.55 -1.64 0.26
CA GLY A 305 12.28 -2.52 1.19
C GLY A 305 13.31 -3.39 0.46
N PRO A 306 14.44 -3.76 1.07
CA PRO A 306 15.33 -4.77 0.50
C PRO A 306 14.51 -6.04 0.22
N VAL A 307 14.72 -6.62 -0.96
CA VAL A 307 14.12 -7.88 -1.40
C VAL A 307 14.62 -9.00 -0.50
N HIS A 308 14.07 -9.10 0.71
CA HIS A 308 14.15 -10.28 1.53
C HIS A 308 12.89 -11.09 1.32
N ASN A 309 13.06 -12.15 0.54
CA ASN A 309 12.18 -13.30 0.54
C ASN A 309 11.78 -13.68 1.97
N THR A 310 10.49 -14.01 2.12
CA THR A 310 9.78 -14.64 3.25
C THR A 310 9.03 -13.71 4.21
N PRO A 311 7.69 -13.85 4.31
CA PRO A 311 6.96 -13.47 5.50
C PRO A 311 7.30 -14.47 6.63
N LYS A 312 7.98 -14.02 7.68
CA LYS A 312 7.98 -14.66 9.00
C LYS A 312 6.66 -14.35 9.71
N TYR A 313 5.56 -14.88 9.20
CA TYR A 313 4.35 -15.13 9.95
C TYR A 313 3.82 -16.45 9.44
N GLY A 314 3.66 -17.42 10.34
CA GLY A 314 3.21 -18.80 10.07
C GLY A 314 1.75 -18.88 9.63
N VAL A 315 1.40 -18.16 8.57
CA VAL A 315 0.16 -18.30 7.83
C VAL A 315 0.52 -19.18 6.62
N PRO A 316 -0.10 -20.35 6.44
CA PRO A 316 0.17 -21.15 5.25
C PRO A 316 -0.12 -20.27 4.03
N LYS A 317 0.84 -20.20 3.09
CA LYS A 317 0.61 -19.60 1.77
C LYS A 317 -0.74 -20.12 1.28
N PRO A 318 -1.76 -19.27 1.06
CA PRO A 318 -2.80 -19.63 0.12
C PRO A 318 -2.09 -19.57 -1.22
N MET A 319 -1.54 -20.71 -1.64
CA MET A 319 -1.32 -20.98 -3.05
C MET A 319 -2.72 -21.06 -3.64
N MET A 320 -3.30 -19.89 -3.93
CA MET A 320 -4.56 -19.77 -4.62
C MET A 320 -4.25 -20.07 -6.09
N LEU A 321 -4.01 -21.35 -6.36
CA LEU A 321 -4.31 -21.98 -7.64
C LEU A 321 -5.82 -21.81 -7.81
N TRP A 322 -6.24 -20.66 -8.33
CA TRP A 322 -7.41 -20.71 -9.19
C TRP A 322 -6.97 -21.59 -10.35
N SER A 323 -7.50 -22.81 -10.33
CA SER A 323 -7.54 -23.75 -11.43
C SER A 323 -7.38 -22.99 -12.74
N GLN A 324 -6.25 -23.20 -13.42
CA GLN A 324 -6.30 -23.15 -14.87
C GLN A 324 -7.36 -24.17 -15.25
N HIS A 325 -8.61 -23.72 -15.38
CA HIS A 325 -9.44 -24.24 -16.45
C HIS A 325 -8.69 -23.82 -17.71
N GLN A 326 -7.75 -24.68 -18.08
CA GLN A 326 -7.39 -24.86 -19.47
C GLN A 326 -8.73 -25.11 -20.15
N CYS A 327 -9.32 -24.04 -20.70
CA CYS A 327 -10.30 -24.19 -21.74
C CYS A 327 -9.62 -25.07 -22.81
N PRO A 328 -10.28 -26.16 -23.24
CA PRO A 328 -9.68 -27.23 -24.04
C PRO A 328 -9.08 -26.76 -25.37
#